data_AF-F1Q763-F1
#
_entry.id   AF-F1Q763-F1
#
_cell.length_a   1.000
_cell.length_b   1.000
_cell.length_c   1.000
_cell.angle_alpha   90.00
_cell.angle_beta   90.00
_cell.angle_gamma   90.00
#
_symmetry.space_group_name_H-M   'P 1'
#
loop_
_entity.id
_entity.type
_entity.pdbx_description
1 polymer ?
#
loop_
_entity_poly.entity_id
_entity_poly.type
_entity_poly.pdbx_seq_one_letter_code
_entity_poly.pdbx_strand_id
1 'polypeptide(L)'
;MTRRAFLQMLKREQLTPEQLEYVQDVRRRSKNRVAAQRCRKRKLDCIYRLEGDIKKLKCEREKLLQDHNQLKLSMEDLRQKLSGLCQSLSLDSSPQSEQLQALVRYVSSDCPTSILLTPMASPSLAGPERDAQANASLDAFLAETCPEGDTVALRSPSAFLEEHDQSTVTDPAL
;
A
#
# COMPACT_ATOMS: atom_id res chain seq x y z
N MET A 1 -35.27 -15.04 16.63
CA MET A 1 -36.46 -15.86 16.30
C MET A 1 -36.45 -16.21 14.81
N THR A 2 -36.67 -17.49 14.47
CA THR A 2 -36.71 -17.93 13.06
C THR A 2 -38.00 -17.47 12.37
N ARG A 3 -37.98 -17.39 11.03
CA ARG A 3 -39.17 -17.03 10.24
C ARG A 3 -40.34 -17.99 10.50
N ARG A 4 -40.06 -19.30 10.57
CA ARG A 4 -41.09 -20.35 10.77
C ARG A 4 -41.77 -20.23 12.13
N ALA A 5 -40.99 -20.08 13.21
CA ALA A 5 -41.55 -19.93 14.56
C ALA A 5 -42.45 -18.69 14.66
N PHE A 6 -42.07 -17.60 14.00
CA PHE A 6 -42.88 -16.37 14.00
C PHE A 6 -44.21 -16.54 13.27
N LEU A 7 -44.21 -17.15 12.09
CA LEU A 7 -45.43 -17.40 11.35
C LEU A 7 -46.36 -18.35 12.11
N GLN A 8 -45.81 -19.33 12.84
CA GLN A 8 -46.60 -20.22 13.68
C GLN A 8 -47.25 -19.49 14.86
N MET A 9 -46.53 -18.56 15.49
CA MET A 9 -47.09 -17.68 16.54
C MET A 9 -48.21 -16.80 15.99
N LEU A 10 -47.99 -16.12 14.86
CA LEU A 10 -49.01 -15.29 14.24
C LEU A 10 -50.26 -16.04 13.79
N LYS A 11 -50.16 -17.34 13.48
CA LYS A 11 -51.32 -18.18 13.15
C LYS A 11 -52.15 -18.57 14.37
N ARG A 12 -51.56 -18.56 15.57
CA ARG A 12 -52.27 -18.84 16.83
C ARG A 12 -53.04 -17.61 17.31
N GLU A 13 -52.49 -16.44 17.07
CA GLU A 13 -53.18 -15.16 17.30
C GLU A 13 -54.21 -14.93 16.19
N GLN A 14 -55.50 -14.82 16.51
CA GLN A 14 -56.56 -14.56 15.52
C GLN A 14 -56.59 -13.09 15.09
N LEU A 15 -55.53 -12.65 14.40
CA LEU A 15 -55.37 -11.27 13.94
C LEU A 15 -56.21 -10.97 12.70
N THR A 16 -56.72 -9.74 12.61
CA THR A 16 -57.35 -9.25 11.37
C THR A 16 -56.31 -9.00 10.27
N PRO A 17 -56.71 -8.91 9.00
CA PRO A 17 -55.80 -8.59 7.90
C PRO A 17 -54.99 -7.30 8.12
N GLU A 18 -55.63 -6.26 8.66
CA GLU A 18 -55.01 -4.95 8.92
C GLU A 18 -53.94 -5.04 10.01
N GLN A 19 -54.22 -5.81 11.07
CA GLN A 19 -53.25 -6.06 12.14
C GLN A 19 -52.05 -6.86 11.63
N LEU A 20 -52.29 -7.84 10.75
CA LEU A 20 -51.23 -8.63 10.14
C LEU A 20 -50.31 -7.77 9.26
N GLU A 21 -50.88 -6.87 8.45
CA GLU A 21 -50.11 -5.92 7.64
C GLU A 21 -49.25 -5.01 8.51
N TYR A 22 -49.83 -4.45 9.57
CA TYR A 22 -49.10 -3.61 10.53
C TYR A 22 -47.90 -4.34 11.14
N VAL A 23 -48.08 -5.56 11.63
CA VAL A 23 -47.01 -6.37 12.22
C VAL A 23 -45.91 -6.67 11.19
N GLN A 24 -46.27 -6.95 9.94
CA GLN A 24 -45.30 -7.16 8.87
C GLN A 24 -44.49 -5.91 8.57
N ASP A 25 -45.13 -4.74 8.53
CA ASP A 25 -44.44 -3.47 8.25
C ASP A 25 -43.50 -3.07 9.39
N VAL A 26 -43.92 -3.22 10.65
CA VAL A 26 -43.06 -3.02 11.83
C VAL A 26 -41.81 -3.90 11.74
N ARG A 27 -41.97 -5.17 11.37
CA ARG A 27 -40.85 -6.08 11.15
C ARG A 27 -39.96 -5.68 9.97
N ARG A 28 -40.56 -5.26 8.86
CA ARG A 28 -39.84 -4.83 7.66
C ARG A 28 -38.95 -3.63 8.00
N ARG A 29 -39.49 -2.60 8.65
CA ARG A 29 -38.74 -1.42 9.11
C ARG A 29 -37.62 -1.80 10.08
N SER A 30 -37.91 -2.67 11.05
CA SER A 30 -36.90 -3.15 12.01
C SER A 30 -35.75 -3.89 11.34
N LYS A 31 -36.03 -4.77 10.38
CA LYS A 31 -35.00 -5.46 9.58
C LYS A 31 -34.19 -4.47 8.74
N ASN A 32 -34.85 -3.52 8.07
CA ASN A 32 -34.18 -2.51 7.27
C ASN A 32 -33.28 -1.60 8.11
N ARG A 33 -33.69 -1.27 9.34
CA ARG A 33 -32.86 -0.51 10.29
C ARG A 33 -31.56 -1.24 10.59
N VAL A 34 -31.64 -2.53 10.93
CA VAL A 34 -30.46 -3.36 11.20
C VAL A 34 -29.61 -3.57 9.94
N ALA A 35 -30.24 -3.75 8.77
CA ALA A 35 -29.54 -3.89 7.51
C ALA A 35 -28.77 -2.60 7.15
N ALA A 36 -29.39 -1.44 7.30
CA ALA A 36 -28.75 -0.14 7.09
C ALA A 36 -27.56 0.06 8.03
N GLN A 37 -27.71 -0.29 9.31
CA GLN A 37 -26.61 -0.27 10.29
C GLN A 37 -25.45 -1.17 9.84
N ARG A 38 -25.73 -2.41 9.44
CA ARG A 38 -24.70 -3.35 8.93
C ARG A 38 -24.04 -2.88 7.64
N CYS A 39 -24.79 -2.24 6.73
CA CYS A 39 -24.23 -1.66 5.51
C CYS A 39 -23.31 -0.49 5.82
N ARG A 40 -23.71 0.42 6.70
CA ARG A 40 -22.86 1.53 7.17
C ARG A 40 -21.59 1.01 7.84
N LYS A 41 -21.72 0.02 8.73
CA LYS A 41 -20.58 -0.64 9.38
C LYS A 41 -19.62 -1.24 8.34
N ARG A 42 -20.13 -2.06 7.41
CA ARG A 42 -19.29 -2.65 6.34
C ARG A 42 -18.59 -1.60 5.48
N LYS A 43 -19.27 -0.47 5.19
CA LYS A 43 -18.66 0.64 4.44
C LYS A 43 -17.50 1.25 5.23
N LEU A 44 -17.69 1.54 6.51
CA LEU A 44 -16.65 2.10 7.38
C LEU A 44 -15.49 1.11 7.58
N ASP A 45 -15.79 -0.17 7.82
CA ASP A 45 -14.77 -1.23 7.93
C ASP A 45 -13.93 -1.35 6.65
N CYS A 46 -14.53 -1.13 5.49
CA CYS A 46 -13.82 -1.10 4.21
C CYS A 46 -12.91 0.15 4.11
N ILE A 47 -13.44 1.33 4.45
CA ILE A 47 -12.68 2.58 4.45
C ILE A 47 -11.45 2.45 5.36
N TYR A 48 -11.63 2.03 6.61
CA TYR A 48 -10.51 1.89 7.56
C TYR A 48 -9.46 0.88 7.11
N ARG A 49 -9.89 -0.22 6.46
CA ARG A 49 -8.96 -1.20 5.90
C ARG A 49 -8.12 -0.61 4.78
N LEU A 50 -8.76 0.08 3.84
CA LEU A 50 -8.07 0.76 2.74
C LEU A 50 -7.13 1.85 3.25
N GLU A 51 -7.53 2.63 4.26
CA GLU A 51 -6.65 3.61 4.91
C GLU A 51 -5.43 2.94 5.56
N GLY A 52 -5.62 1.78 6.18
CA GLY A 52 -4.52 0.96 6.72
C GLY A 52 -3.58 0.44 5.64
N ASP A 53 -4.13 -0.07 4.54
CA ASP A 53 -3.36 -0.56 3.39
C ASP A 53 -2.55 0.57 2.75
N ILE A 54 -3.13 1.75 2.56
CA ILE A 54 -2.43 2.94 2.05
C ILE A 54 -1.27 3.33 2.97
N LYS A 55 -1.50 3.38 4.29
CA LYS A 55 -0.43 3.70 5.26
C LYS A 55 0.71 2.69 5.18
N LYS A 56 0.38 1.40 5.14
CA LYS A 56 1.37 0.32 5.01
C LYS A 56 2.19 0.47 3.73
N LEU A 57 1.54 0.65 2.59
CA LEU A 57 2.20 0.82 1.29
C LEU A 57 3.09 2.07 1.25
N LYS A 58 2.68 3.17 1.88
CA LYS A 58 3.51 4.38 2.00
C LYS A 58 4.79 4.12 2.81
N CYS A 59 4.67 3.45 3.96
CA CYS A 59 5.83 3.08 4.76
C CYS A 59 6.77 2.12 4.02
N GLU A 60 6.23 1.14 3.29
CA GLU A 60 7.03 0.22 2.47
C GLU A 60 7.74 0.96 1.33
N ARG A 61 7.07 1.89 0.64
CA ARG A 61 7.69 2.75 -0.39
C ARG A 61 8.84 3.57 0.17
N GLU A 62 8.63 4.22 1.33
CA GLU A 62 9.68 5.03 1.96
C GLU A 62 10.90 4.20 2.34
N LYS A 63 10.69 3.02 2.93
CA LYS A 63 11.77 2.08 3.24
C LYS A 63 12.54 1.66 1.98
N LEU A 64 11.83 1.28 0.92
CA LEU A 64 12.47 0.89 -0.35
C LEU A 64 13.27 2.05 -0.96
N LEU A 65 12.79 3.29 -0.83
CA LEU A 65 13.51 4.46 -1.31
C LEU A 65 14.80 4.71 -0.51
N GLN A 66 14.76 4.53 0.81
CA GLN A 66 15.94 4.58 1.67
C GLN A 66 16.96 3.51 1.28
N ASP A 67 16.51 2.26 1.12
CA ASP A 67 17.36 1.14 0.72
C ASP A 67 17.99 1.37 -0.66
N HIS A 68 17.22 1.89 -1.63
CA HIS A 68 17.70 2.25 -2.96
C HIS A 68 18.78 3.33 -2.91
N ASN A 69 18.56 4.41 -2.15
CA ASN A 69 19.53 5.49 -1.99
C ASN A 69 20.80 5.00 -1.29
N GLN A 70 20.68 4.14 -0.28
CA GLN A 70 21.84 3.53 0.37
C GLN A 70 22.65 2.67 -0.60
N LEU A 71 21.98 1.86 -1.42
CA LEU A 71 22.65 1.05 -2.44
C LEU A 71 23.34 1.92 -3.48
N LYS A 72 22.70 3.00 -3.94
CA LYS A 72 23.28 3.96 -4.88
C LYS A 72 24.57 4.58 -4.33
N LEU A 73 24.54 5.07 -3.09
CA LEU A 73 25.73 5.60 -2.42
C LEU A 73 26.84 4.54 -2.29
N SER A 74 26.48 3.30 -1.93
CA SER A 74 27.45 2.20 -1.84
C SER A 74 28.06 1.86 -3.21
N MET A 75 27.28 1.94 -4.29
CA MET A 75 27.78 1.72 -5.64
C MET A 75 28.74 2.83 -6.08
N GLU A 76 28.40 4.09 -5.80
CA GLU A 76 29.25 5.24 -6.08
C GLU A 76 30.59 5.16 -5.33
N ASP A 77 30.57 4.80 -4.04
CA ASP A 77 31.78 4.59 -3.23
C ASP A 77 32.66 3.46 -3.80
N LEU A 78 32.07 2.32 -4.18
CA LEU A 78 32.82 1.22 -4.77
C LEU A 78 33.42 1.58 -6.13
N ARG A 79 32.67 2.32 -6.97
CA ARG A 79 33.17 2.84 -8.25
C ARG A 79 34.34 3.79 -8.05
N GLN A 80 34.25 4.70 -7.07
CA GLN A 80 35.34 5.63 -6.76
C GLN A 80 36.59 4.89 -6.28
N LYS A 81 36.44 3.91 -5.39
CA LYS A 81 37.55 3.05 -4.93
C LYS A 81 38.20 2.30 -6.08
N LEU A 82 37.40 1.71 -6.98
CA LEU A 82 37.91 0.99 -8.14
C LEU A 82 38.65 1.92 -9.11
N SER A 83 38.10 3.10 -9.40
CA SER A 83 38.75 4.11 -10.23
C SER A 83 40.10 4.54 -9.64
N GLY A 84 40.15 4.78 -8.31
CA GLY A 84 41.39 5.09 -7.61
C GLY A 84 42.46 3.99 -7.74
N LEU A 85 42.07 2.72 -7.60
CA LEU A 85 42.98 1.58 -7.79
C LEU A 85 43.46 1.45 -9.24
N CYS A 86 42.57 1.65 -10.23
CA CYS A 86 42.97 1.60 -11.64
C CYS A 86 43.94 2.73 -12.01
N GLN A 87 43.76 3.93 -11.45
CA GLN A 87 44.68 5.05 -11.63
C GLN A 87 46.06 4.73 -11.02
N SER A 88 46.12 4.19 -9.80
CA SER A 88 47.40 3.83 -9.17
C SER A 88 48.15 2.75 -9.96
N LEU A 89 47.46 1.70 -10.41
CA LEU A 89 48.07 0.65 -11.24
C LEU A 89 48.61 1.16 -12.58
N SER A 90 47.96 2.17 -13.16
CA SER A 90 48.38 2.78 -14.43
C SER A 90 49.63 3.67 -14.27
N LEU A 91 49.91 4.15 -13.06
CA LEU A 91 51.12 4.91 -12.74
C LEU A 91 52.32 3.99 -12.50
N ASP A 92 52.09 2.78 -11.97
CA ASP A 92 53.14 1.81 -11.62
C ASP A 92 53.49 0.83 -12.75
N SER A 93 52.78 0.85 -13.89
CA SER A 93 52.99 -0.07 -15.01
C SER A 93 53.21 0.67 -16.35
N SER A 94 54.06 0.09 -17.22
CA SER A 94 54.33 0.61 -18.58
C SER A 94 53.03 0.83 -19.38
N PRO A 95 52.90 1.92 -20.18
CA PRO A 95 51.63 2.38 -20.80
C PRO A 95 51.02 1.46 -21.87
N GLN A 96 51.30 0.16 -21.87
CA GLN A 96 51.03 -0.75 -22.98
C GLN A 96 49.82 -1.68 -22.79
N SER A 97 49.16 -1.69 -21.62
CA SER A 97 47.97 -2.53 -21.45
C SER A 97 46.70 -1.77 -21.86
N GLU A 98 46.30 -1.90 -23.13
CA GLU A 98 45.00 -1.43 -23.65
C GLU A 98 43.81 -1.92 -22.80
N GLN A 99 43.97 -3.08 -22.15
CA GLN A 99 43.00 -3.69 -21.26
C GLN A 99 42.77 -2.85 -19.99
N LEU A 100 43.83 -2.25 -19.42
CA LEU A 100 43.70 -1.35 -18.26
C LEU A 100 42.99 -0.04 -18.62
N GLN A 101 43.29 0.54 -19.79
CA GLN A 101 42.57 1.72 -20.27
C GLN A 101 41.09 1.42 -20.56
N ALA A 102 40.77 0.24 -21.10
CA ALA A 102 39.39 -0.20 -21.30
C ALA A 102 38.62 -0.32 -19.97
N LEU A 103 39.27 -0.87 -18.94
CA LEU A 103 38.71 -0.99 -17.59
C LEU A 103 38.45 0.39 -16.95
N VAL A 104 39.40 1.33 -17.05
CA VAL A 104 39.23 2.71 -16.57
C VAL A 104 38.07 3.41 -17.26
N ARG A 105 37.92 3.26 -18.59
CA ARG A 105 36.81 3.86 -19.35
C ARG A 105 35.46 3.24 -18.99
N TYR A 106 35.41 1.94 -18.73
CA TYR A 106 34.20 1.25 -18.30
C TYR A 106 33.75 1.70 -16.90
N VAL A 107 34.70 1.90 -15.97
CA VAL A 107 34.40 2.32 -14.59
C VAL A 107 34.06 3.81 -14.48
N SER A 108 34.56 4.64 -15.40
CA SER A 108 34.29 6.08 -15.43
C SER A 108 33.00 6.45 -16.17
N SER A 109 32.44 5.55 -16.97
CA SER A 109 31.19 5.79 -17.69
C SER A 109 30.01 5.45 -16.79
N ASP A 110 29.02 6.33 -16.70
CA ASP A 110 27.76 6.15 -15.94
C ASP A 110 26.84 5.06 -16.54
N CYS A 111 27.40 4.06 -17.21
CA CYS A 111 26.64 2.97 -17.79
C CYS A 111 26.21 1.96 -16.71
N PRO A 112 24.99 1.40 -16.82
CA PRO A 112 24.45 0.49 -15.83
C PRO A 112 25.34 -0.74 -15.74
N THR A 113 25.76 -1.07 -14.52
CA THR A 113 26.71 -2.14 -14.15
C THR A 113 26.18 -3.57 -14.45
N SER A 114 25.10 -3.71 -15.22
CA SER A 114 24.41 -4.98 -15.47
C SER A 114 25.02 -5.85 -16.56
N ILE A 115 25.95 -5.36 -17.39
CA ILE A 115 26.39 -6.12 -18.59
C ILE A 115 27.40 -7.25 -18.28
N LEU A 116 28.11 -7.24 -17.14
CA LEU A 116 29.22 -8.18 -16.90
C LEU A 116 29.07 -9.17 -15.73
N LEU A 117 27.97 -9.14 -14.97
CA LEU A 117 27.70 -10.16 -13.95
C LEU A 117 27.02 -11.42 -14.53
N THR A 118 26.70 -11.43 -15.82
CA THR A 118 26.26 -12.64 -16.52
C THR A 118 27.49 -13.40 -17.04
N PRO A 119 27.74 -14.65 -16.60
CA PRO A 119 28.80 -15.46 -17.19
C PRO A 119 28.50 -15.66 -18.68
N MET A 120 29.50 -15.35 -19.51
CA MET A 120 29.49 -15.43 -20.97
C MET A 120 28.62 -16.57 -21.54
N ALA A 121 27.54 -16.21 -22.23
CA ALA A 121 26.94 -17.03 -23.27
C ALA A 121 27.05 -16.28 -24.60
N SER A 122 27.54 -17.00 -25.61
CA SER A 122 27.98 -16.59 -26.96
C SER A 122 27.03 -15.67 -27.76
N PRO A 123 27.52 -15.02 -28.84
CA PRO A 123 26.86 -13.90 -29.48
C PRO A 123 25.84 -14.36 -30.52
N SER A 124 24.60 -13.89 -30.42
CA SER A 124 23.73 -13.72 -31.59
C SER A 124 22.54 -12.80 -31.30
N LEU A 125 22.29 -11.90 -32.26
CA LEU A 125 21.06 -11.16 -32.55
C LEU A 125 20.78 -9.84 -31.79
N ALA A 126 21.16 -8.75 -32.48
CA ALA A 126 20.34 -7.59 -32.83
C ALA A 126 19.19 -7.13 -31.89
N GLY A 127 19.34 -5.89 -31.41
CA GLY A 127 18.23 -5.01 -31.01
C GLY A 127 18.74 -3.62 -30.63
N PRO A 128 18.14 -2.51 -31.12
CA PRO A 128 18.59 -1.17 -30.75
C PRO A 128 18.02 -0.75 -29.39
N GLU A 129 18.91 -0.20 -28.56
CA GLU A 129 18.68 0.96 -27.69
C GLU A 129 17.30 1.09 -27.02
N ARG A 130 17.12 0.51 -25.81
CA ARG A 130 15.97 0.86 -24.93
C ARG A 130 16.20 0.77 -23.42
N ASP A 131 17.43 0.90 -22.90
CA ASP A 131 17.63 0.69 -21.45
C ASP A 131 17.99 1.95 -20.64
N ALA A 132 18.40 3.04 -21.30
CA ALA A 132 18.58 4.33 -20.62
C ALA A 132 17.24 4.94 -20.14
N GLN A 133 16.13 4.58 -20.80
CA GLN A 133 14.79 5.06 -20.46
C GLN A 133 14.25 4.39 -19.19
N ALA A 134 14.62 3.13 -18.89
CA ALA A 134 14.00 2.35 -17.81
C ALA A 134 14.39 2.83 -16.41
N ASN A 135 15.65 3.24 -16.21
CA ASN A 135 16.15 3.70 -14.92
C ASN A 135 15.75 5.15 -14.63
N ALA A 136 15.85 6.02 -15.65
CA ALA A 136 15.30 7.38 -15.59
C ALA A 136 13.77 7.35 -15.40
N SER A 137 13.08 6.36 -15.99
CA SER A 137 11.64 6.16 -15.80
C SER A 137 11.30 5.65 -14.40
N LEU A 138 12.15 4.87 -13.74
CA LEU A 138 11.90 4.44 -12.36
C LEU A 138 12.10 5.60 -11.38
N ASP A 139 13.19 6.35 -11.53
CA ASP A 139 13.45 7.55 -10.73
C ASP A 139 12.40 8.65 -10.98
N ALA A 140 11.97 8.86 -12.24
CA ALA A 140 10.90 9.81 -12.58
C ALA A 140 9.53 9.34 -12.09
N PHE A 141 9.21 8.04 -12.17
CA PHE A 141 7.95 7.47 -11.65
C PHE A 141 7.90 7.50 -10.12
N LEU A 142 9.05 7.31 -9.46
CA LEU A 142 9.16 7.43 -8.00
C LEU A 142 9.12 8.90 -7.56
N ALA A 143 9.63 9.84 -8.35
CA ALA A 143 9.57 11.28 -8.07
C ALA A 143 8.18 11.91 -8.34
N GLU A 144 7.48 11.48 -9.39
CA GLU A 144 6.16 12.00 -9.80
C GLU A 144 5.00 11.62 -8.86
N THR A 145 5.20 10.66 -7.95
CA THR A 145 4.13 10.19 -7.03
C THR A 145 4.04 10.98 -5.71
N CYS A 146 4.70 12.13 -5.61
CA CYS A 146 4.57 13.05 -4.47
C CYS A 146 3.73 14.28 -4.85
N PRO A 147 2.41 14.31 -4.59
CA PRO A 147 1.76 15.57 -4.32
C PRO A 147 2.10 15.96 -2.88
N GLU A 148 2.94 16.98 -2.75
CA GLU A 148 2.93 17.88 -1.60
C GLU A 148 1.48 18.40 -1.41
N GLY A 149 0.97 18.33 -0.19
CA GLY A 149 -0.10 19.20 0.29
C GLY A 149 -1.51 18.91 -0.23
N ASP A 150 -2.25 18.09 0.52
CA ASP A 150 -3.61 18.48 0.92
C ASP A 150 -3.87 17.93 2.33
N THR A 151 -3.41 18.68 3.31
CA THR A 151 -3.93 18.65 4.68
C THR A 151 -5.38 19.13 4.66
N VAL A 152 -6.30 18.32 4.13
CA VAL A 152 -7.71 18.48 4.48
C VAL A 152 -7.89 17.84 5.84
N ALA A 153 -7.98 18.69 6.85
CA ALA A 153 -8.34 18.33 8.21
C ALA A 153 -9.63 17.50 8.22
N LEU A 154 -9.50 16.18 8.22
CA LEU A 154 -10.56 15.27 8.68
C LEU A 154 -10.64 15.42 10.20
N ARG A 155 -11.34 16.47 10.62
CA ARG A 155 -11.87 16.65 11.96
C ARG A 155 -12.53 15.32 12.37
N SER A 156 -11.87 14.58 13.26
CA SER A 156 -12.41 13.35 13.80
C SER A 156 -13.78 13.63 14.43
N PRO A 157 -14.86 12.94 14.04
CA PRO A 157 -16.12 13.01 14.79
C PRO A 157 -16.01 12.03 15.95
N SER A 158 -15.14 12.34 16.92
CA SER A 158 -14.93 11.49 18.11
C SER A 158 -15.73 11.95 19.33
N ALA A 159 -16.74 12.80 19.13
CA ALA A 159 -17.65 13.22 20.20
C ALA A 159 -19.10 13.11 19.70
N PHE A 160 -19.67 11.90 19.69
CA PHE A 160 -21.13 11.71 19.59
C PHE A 160 -21.63 10.35 20.07
N LEU A 161 -20.90 9.70 20.99
CA LEU A 161 -21.38 8.48 21.67
C LEU A 161 -21.01 8.52 23.16
N GLU A 162 -21.40 9.58 23.85
CA GLU A 162 -21.78 9.50 25.27
C GLU A 162 -23.08 10.28 25.44
N GLU A 163 -24.20 9.59 25.28
CA GLU A 163 -25.47 9.98 25.88
C GLU A 163 -25.87 8.82 26.78
N HIS A 164 -25.95 9.16 28.06
CA HIS A 164 -26.51 8.41 29.17
C HIS A 164 -27.74 7.59 28.79
N ASP A 165 -27.80 6.34 29.26
CA ASP A 165 -29.07 5.80 29.77
C ASP A 165 -28.81 5.16 31.12
N GLN A 166 -29.03 5.95 32.17
CA GLN A 166 -28.98 5.53 33.55
C GLN A 166 -30.40 5.19 33.96
N SER A 167 -30.85 3.97 33.65
CA SER A 167 -32.08 3.42 34.19
C SER A 167 -31.77 2.73 35.52
N THR A 168 -32.05 3.45 36.59
CA THR A 168 -32.11 2.96 37.97
C THR A 168 -33.13 1.84 38.09
N VAL A 169 -32.68 0.61 38.35
CA VAL A 169 -33.53 -0.44 38.90
C VAL A 169 -33.57 -0.24 40.41
N THR A 170 -34.69 0.31 40.90
CA THR A 170 -35.05 0.27 42.31
C THR A 170 -35.57 -1.11 42.65
N ASP A 171 -34.85 -1.77 43.56
CA ASP A 171 -35.20 -3.01 44.24
C ASP A 171 -36.22 -2.71 45.36
N PRO A 172 -37.36 -3.41 45.48
CA PRO A 172 -38.15 -3.39 46.70
C PRO A 172 -37.91 -4.68 47.49
N ALA A 173 -37.15 -4.55 48.56
CA ALA A 173 -37.18 -5.48 49.68
C ALA A 173 -38.27 -5.04 50.67
N LEU A 174 -39.35 -5.83 50.77
CA LEU A 174 -40.12 -6.24 51.97
C LEU A 174 -41.48 -6.81 51.56
#